data_AF-A0A7L4CBG0-F1
#
_entry.id   AF-A0A7L4CBG0-F1
#
_cell.length_a   1.000
_cell.length_b   1.000
_cell.length_c   1.000
_cell.angle_alpha   90.00
_cell.angle_beta   90.00
_cell.angle_gamma   90.00
#
_symmetry.space_group_name_H-M   'P 1'
#
loop_
_entity.id
_entity.type
_entity.pdbx_description
1 polymer ?
#
loop_
_entity_poly.entity_id
_entity_poly.type
_entity_poly.pdbx_seq_one_letter_code
_entity_poly.pdbx_strand_id
1 'polypeptide(L)'
;EFAAAVLSHGKGVAFHVQPSTGTLKAFQQLIIEITAYNNMWGEYRDDLVCKVGNLQPKLIPMRMTVKGCPIFLQMTGPQTERPIIRFGTHVSGGSPVFRRVQLNNPTPFDIRLDLEIYNQEQDDQKLVDLLVFFGDPFPRKDMDENKTASVGSTSESKIVLKTQACTFSKEFRSNSGSKEEKIITQGPTIQKITSVLIRPHEGVPADNPYSITPRQIVVPGGGSISVCISFTPPVLPEAVPEVPCEGFVLGFMNLDDKLAKTVPNKVHRRCGYEAPPLGIDLQGFLRHAQLRVDMDDDRGMVFYSMASDLIPDQPQLGVLTDSVMTQSLKLINCTKVPLYFRLLLSTPFSLSSTDPRKITKTSHSKKEEKEQKPQLVLYPQQNMLVKVSFHTTLELLTYQRLPDTQLLPGFQVLQFENGERKLKFNQNLVIEYSNSTTQV
;
A
#
# COMPACT_ATOMS: atom_id res chain seq x y z
N GLU A 1 -1.40 39.04 -0.02
CA GLU A 1 -2.28 39.87 0.86
C GLU A 1 -3.60 40.25 0.20
N PHE A 2 -3.61 40.87 -0.99
CA PHE A 2 -4.85 41.31 -1.65
C PHE A 2 -5.88 40.19 -1.91
N ALA A 3 -5.47 39.05 -2.50
CA ALA A 3 -6.37 37.92 -2.74
C ALA A 3 -7.00 37.35 -1.44
N ALA A 4 -6.21 37.31 -0.35
CA ALA A 4 -6.69 36.87 0.96
C ALA A 4 -7.71 37.85 1.55
N ALA A 5 -7.50 39.16 1.38
CA ALA A 5 -8.46 40.18 1.79
C ALA A 5 -9.78 40.07 1.02
N VAL A 6 -9.70 39.88 -0.30
CA VAL A 6 -10.87 39.74 -1.18
C VAL A 6 -11.67 38.46 -0.87
N LEU A 7 -11.00 37.38 -0.43
CA LEU A 7 -11.62 36.10 -0.06
C LEU A 7 -11.92 35.95 1.44
N SER A 8 -11.71 36.99 2.25
CA SER A 8 -11.83 36.97 3.72
C SER A 8 -13.18 36.48 4.25
N HIS A 9 -14.24 36.63 3.47
CA HIS A 9 -15.59 36.18 3.83
C HIS A 9 -15.79 34.65 3.74
N GLY A 10 -14.80 33.90 3.23
CA GLY A 10 -14.86 32.43 3.16
C GLY A 10 -15.92 31.87 2.20
N LYS A 11 -16.51 32.71 1.34
CA LYS A 11 -17.64 32.30 0.47
C LYS A 11 -17.23 31.47 -0.75
N GLY A 12 -15.94 31.29 -0.99
CA GLY A 12 -15.38 30.43 -2.04
C GLY A 12 -14.87 31.17 -3.26
N VAL A 13 -15.57 32.22 -3.72
CA VAL A 13 -15.22 33.04 -4.88
C VAL A 13 -15.48 34.51 -4.59
N ALA A 14 -14.69 35.39 -5.20
CA ALA A 14 -14.91 36.82 -5.24
C ALA A 14 -14.48 37.40 -6.60
N PHE A 15 -15.24 38.38 -7.08
CA PHE A 15 -14.96 39.10 -8.33
C PHE A 15 -14.56 40.53 -8.01
N HIS A 16 -13.40 40.95 -8.51
CA HIS A 16 -12.90 42.31 -8.40
C HIS A 16 -13.04 43.01 -9.75
N VAL A 17 -13.63 44.21 -9.76
CA VAL A 17 -13.97 44.95 -10.99
C VAL A 17 -13.16 46.23 -11.05
N GLN A 18 -12.45 46.45 -12.17
CA GLN A 18 -11.61 47.64 -12.37
C GLN A 18 -11.74 48.20 -13.80
N PRO A 19 -12.08 49.49 -13.96
CA PRO A 19 -12.53 50.42 -12.92
C PRO A 19 -13.95 50.03 -12.44
N SER A 20 -14.22 50.20 -11.14
CA SER A 20 -15.55 49.95 -10.55
C SER A 20 -16.54 51.09 -10.81
N THR A 21 -16.04 52.28 -11.12
CA THR A 21 -16.81 53.48 -11.47
C THR A 21 -16.03 54.34 -12.48
N GLY A 22 -16.73 55.15 -13.27
CA GLY A 22 -16.09 56.04 -14.25
C GLY A 22 -17.10 56.78 -15.10
N THR A 23 -16.61 57.68 -15.96
CA THR A 23 -17.43 58.46 -16.89
C THR A 23 -17.18 58.00 -18.31
N LEU A 24 -18.25 57.60 -19.01
CA LEU A 24 -18.21 57.25 -20.42
C LEU A 24 -18.64 58.45 -21.26
N LYS A 25 -17.71 59.03 -22.03
CA LYS A 25 -18.04 60.14 -22.95
C LYS A 25 -18.84 59.64 -24.15
N ALA A 26 -19.44 60.57 -24.90
CA ALA A 26 -20.15 60.25 -26.14
C ALA A 26 -19.23 59.45 -27.08
N PHE A 27 -19.73 58.31 -27.57
CA PHE A 27 -19.02 57.38 -28.45
C PHE A 27 -17.71 56.79 -27.88
N GLN A 28 -17.46 56.94 -26.58
CA GLN A 28 -16.31 56.33 -25.94
C GLN A 28 -16.57 54.84 -25.65
N GLN A 29 -15.52 54.03 -25.74
CA GLN A 29 -15.49 52.68 -25.21
C GLN A 29 -14.62 52.64 -23.96
N LEU A 30 -15.08 51.90 -22.95
CA LEU A 30 -14.33 51.63 -21.72
C LEU A 30 -14.25 50.12 -21.54
N ILE A 31 -13.03 49.63 -21.34
CA ILE A 31 -12.78 48.23 -20.99
C ILE A 31 -12.85 48.11 -19.47
N ILE A 32 -13.67 47.19 -18.99
CA ILE A 32 -13.78 46.84 -17.57
C ILE A 32 -13.10 45.49 -17.39
N GLU A 33 -12.05 45.46 -16.59
CA GLU A 33 -11.37 44.23 -16.18
C GLU A 33 -12.10 43.61 -14.99
N ILE A 34 -12.31 42.29 -15.05
CA ILE A 34 -12.96 41.52 -13.98
C ILE A 34 -12.03 40.38 -13.59
N THR A 35 -11.44 40.49 -12.41
CA THR A 35 -10.52 39.49 -11.86
C THR A 35 -11.25 38.59 -10.87
N ALA A 36 -11.20 37.28 -11.10
CA ALA A 36 -11.82 36.29 -10.23
C ALA A 36 -10.79 35.65 -9.30
N TYR A 37 -11.13 35.58 -8.00
CA TYR A 37 -10.35 34.89 -6.98
C TYR A 37 -11.17 33.73 -6.41
N ASN A 38 -10.52 32.63 -6.02
CA ASN A 38 -11.21 31.49 -5.40
C ASN A 38 -10.37 30.78 -4.32
N ASN A 39 -11.05 30.17 -3.36
CA ASN A 39 -10.48 29.28 -2.34
C ASN A 39 -11.35 28.02 -2.09
N MET A 40 -12.37 27.77 -2.90
CA MET A 40 -13.23 26.58 -2.84
C MET A 40 -13.61 26.10 -4.25
N TRP A 41 -13.79 24.80 -4.42
CA TRP A 41 -14.39 24.23 -5.63
C TRP A 41 -15.88 24.52 -5.71
N GLY A 42 -16.46 24.38 -6.91
CA GLY A 42 -17.90 24.48 -7.13
C GLY A 42 -18.31 25.32 -8.33
N GLU A 43 -19.61 25.41 -8.52
CA GLU A 43 -20.28 26.21 -9.54
C GLU A 43 -20.86 27.45 -8.90
N TYR A 44 -20.45 28.61 -9.40
CA TYR A 44 -20.80 29.93 -8.89
C TYR A 44 -21.57 30.71 -9.95
N ARG A 45 -22.63 31.39 -9.49
CA ARG A 45 -23.49 32.27 -10.28
C ARG A 45 -23.67 33.58 -9.53
N ASP A 46 -23.49 34.68 -10.23
CA ASP A 46 -23.75 36.01 -9.69
C ASP A 46 -24.14 36.95 -10.83
N ASP A 47 -24.54 38.18 -10.50
CA ASP A 47 -24.83 39.21 -11.50
C ASP A 47 -23.91 40.42 -11.30
N LEU A 48 -23.21 40.83 -12.35
CA LEU A 48 -22.54 42.13 -12.38
C LEU A 48 -23.60 43.22 -12.59
N VAL A 49 -23.69 44.13 -11.62
CA VAL A 49 -24.65 45.22 -11.63
C VAL A 49 -24.01 46.46 -12.27
N CYS A 50 -24.45 46.81 -13.47
CA CYS A 50 -24.03 48.04 -14.15
C CYS A 50 -25.10 49.12 -13.99
N LYS A 51 -24.76 50.21 -13.29
CA LYS A 51 -25.65 51.37 -13.10
C LYS A 51 -25.10 52.58 -13.84
N VAL A 52 -25.92 53.17 -14.71
CA VAL A 52 -25.55 54.36 -15.51
C VAL A 52 -26.47 55.52 -15.12
N GLY A 53 -25.93 56.48 -14.35
CA GLY A 53 -26.68 57.64 -13.87
C GLY A 53 -27.98 57.24 -13.16
N ASN A 54 -29.11 57.78 -13.65
CA ASN A 54 -30.46 57.51 -13.13
C ASN A 54 -31.20 56.39 -13.88
N LEU A 55 -30.54 55.68 -14.80
CA LEU A 55 -31.15 54.56 -15.50
C LEU A 55 -31.30 53.34 -14.57
N GLN A 56 -32.23 52.46 -14.94
CA GLN A 56 -32.38 51.18 -14.26
C GLN A 56 -31.09 50.35 -14.36
N PRO A 57 -30.62 49.73 -13.26
CA PRO A 57 -29.44 48.90 -13.29
C PRO A 57 -29.58 47.74 -14.29
N LYS A 58 -28.57 47.54 -15.12
CA LYS A 58 -28.48 46.39 -16.01
C LYS A 58 -27.71 45.27 -15.32
N LEU A 59 -28.32 44.10 -15.24
CA LEU A 59 -27.70 42.88 -14.71
C LEU A 59 -27.00 42.13 -15.84
N ILE A 60 -25.72 41.81 -15.64
CA ILE A 60 -24.91 41.02 -16.55
C ILE A 60 -24.59 39.70 -15.84
N PRO A 61 -25.18 38.57 -16.25
CA PRO A 61 -24.96 37.28 -15.58
C PRO A 61 -23.51 36.83 -15.66
N MET A 62 -22.96 36.46 -14.51
CA MET A 62 -21.61 35.91 -14.34
C MET A 62 -21.69 34.45 -13.90
N ARG A 63 -20.82 33.62 -14.47
CA ARG A 63 -20.68 32.20 -14.09
C ARG A 63 -19.21 31.85 -13.96
N MET A 64 -18.87 31.13 -12.90
CA MET A 64 -17.52 30.60 -12.67
C MET A 64 -17.63 29.15 -12.20
N THR A 65 -16.74 28.30 -12.68
CA THR A 65 -16.65 26.91 -12.22
C THR A 65 -15.22 26.63 -11.80
N VAL A 66 -15.04 26.29 -10.53
CA VAL A 66 -13.76 25.87 -9.98
C VAL A 66 -13.75 24.35 -9.89
N LYS A 67 -12.85 23.71 -10.63
CA LYS A 67 -12.70 22.25 -10.71
C LYS A 67 -11.46 21.79 -9.95
N GLY A 68 -11.38 20.48 -9.70
CA GLY A 68 -10.25 19.84 -9.04
C GLY A 68 -10.50 19.53 -7.56
N CYS A 69 -9.53 18.87 -6.94
CA CYS A 69 -9.51 18.56 -5.51
C CYS A 69 -8.62 19.60 -4.79
N PRO A 70 -9.13 20.34 -3.80
CA PRO A 70 -8.32 21.27 -3.02
C PRO A 70 -7.41 20.59 -1.99
N ILE A 71 -7.70 19.33 -1.61
CA ILE A 71 -6.86 18.58 -0.67
C ILE A 71 -5.60 18.10 -1.39
N PHE A 72 -4.45 18.26 -0.72
CA PHE A 72 -3.16 17.81 -1.23
C PHE A 72 -2.28 17.22 -0.13
N LEU A 73 -1.28 16.43 -0.53
CA LEU A 73 -0.28 15.87 0.40
C LEU A 73 0.77 16.93 0.74
N GLN A 74 1.08 17.11 2.03
CA GLN A 74 2.11 18.06 2.50
C GLN A 74 3.46 17.86 1.81
N MET A 75 3.83 16.60 1.53
CA MET A 75 5.12 16.26 0.95
C MET A 75 5.28 16.72 -0.51
N THR A 76 4.18 16.85 -1.25
CA THR A 76 4.20 17.23 -2.67
C THR A 76 3.66 18.62 -2.93
N GLY A 77 2.91 19.20 -1.99
CA GLY A 77 2.19 20.45 -2.20
C GLY A 77 1.01 20.28 -3.17
N PRO A 78 0.35 21.39 -3.54
CA PRO A 78 -0.72 21.40 -4.53
C PRO A 78 -0.18 21.02 -5.91
N GLN A 79 -0.72 19.97 -6.51
CA GLN A 79 -0.30 19.49 -7.83
C GLN A 79 -1.49 18.97 -8.63
N THR A 80 -1.37 19.01 -9.95
CA THR A 80 -2.39 18.52 -10.88
C THR A 80 -2.31 17.00 -11.11
N GLU A 81 -1.12 16.42 -10.93
CA GLU A 81 -0.87 14.99 -11.08
C GLU A 81 -1.11 14.23 -9.78
N ARG A 82 -1.41 12.94 -9.88
CA ARG A 82 -1.58 12.08 -8.70
C ARG A 82 -0.20 11.86 -8.04
N PRO A 83 -0.03 12.18 -6.75
CA PRO A 83 1.21 11.92 -6.03
C PRO A 83 1.41 10.41 -5.81
N ILE A 84 2.66 9.97 -5.88
CA ILE A 84 3.03 8.56 -5.68
C ILE A 84 3.68 8.37 -4.31
N ILE A 85 3.09 7.52 -3.46
CA ILE A 85 3.69 7.05 -2.21
C ILE A 85 4.44 5.75 -2.47
N ARG A 86 5.77 5.82 -2.34
CA ARG A 86 6.66 4.67 -2.53
C ARG A 86 6.95 3.96 -1.20
N PHE A 87 6.56 2.69 -1.14
CA PHE A 87 6.89 1.79 -0.03
C PHE A 87 8.28 1.16 -0.20
N GLY A 88 8.85 1.20 -1.40
CA GLY A 88 10.16 0.61 -1.71
C GLY A 88 10.07 -0.89 -1.97
N THR A 89 11.22 -1.56 -1.96
CA THR A 89 11.32 -3.01 -2.14
C THR A 89 11.17 -3.72 -0.80
N HIS A 90 10.42 -4.82 -0.77
CA HIS A 90 10.18 -5.66 0.40
C HIS A 90 10.32 -7.14 0.06
N VAL A 91 10.63 -7.95 1.08
CA VAL A 91 10.60 -9.40 0.96
C VAL A 91 9.16 -9.88 0.92
N SER A 92 8.87 -10.82 0.03
CA SER A 92 7.57 -11.49 -0.04
C SER A 92 7.17 -12.14 1.30
N GLY A 93 5.92 -11.97 1.72
CA GLY A 93 5.44 -12.45 3.03
C GLY A 93 6.08 -11.74 4.24
N GLY A 94 6.74 -10.60 4.02
CA GLY A 94 7.33 -9.79 5.09
C GLY A 94 6.29 -9.11 5.98
N SER A 95 6.77 -8.47 7.06
CA SER A 95 5.92 -7.73 7.98
C SER A 95 5.31 -6.46 7.33
N PRO A 96 4.11 -6.04 7.76
CA PRO A 96 3.50 -4.80 7.27
C PRO A 96 4.38 -3.56 7.52
N VAL A 97 4.40 -2.66 6.54
CA VAL A 97 5.13 -1.38 6.60
C VAL A 97 4.14 -0.23 6.58
N PHE A 98 4.39 0.80 7.39
CA PHE A 98 3.48 1.93 7.58
C PHE A 98 4.11 3.23 7.11
N ARG A 99 3.33 4.05 6.40
CA ARG A 99 3.66 5.43 6.02
C ARG A 99 2.60 6.35 6.60
N ARG A 100 3.04 7.33 7.40
CA ARG A 100 2.18 8.43 7.85
C ARG A 100 2.31 9.57 6.86
N VAL A 101 1.18 10.06 6.34
CA VAL A 101 1.15 11.18 5.41
C VAL A 101 0.20 12.27 5.91
N GLN A 102 0.56 13.53 5.69
CA GLN A 102 -0.27 14.69 6.03
C GLN A 102 -1.07 15.16 4.81
N LEU A 103 -2.37 15.33 5.02
CA LEU A 103 -3.32 15.95 4.09
C LEU A 103 -3.58 17.38 4.55
N ASN A 104 -3.52 18.34 3.63
CA ASN A 104 -3.82 19.74 3.89
C ASN A 104 -5.10 20.18 3.23
N ASN A 105 -5.82 21.05 3.91
CA ASN A 105 -7.02 21.69 3.41
C ASN A 105 -6.79 23.22 3.38
N PRO A 106 -6.49 23.80 2.21
CA PRO A 106 -6.31 25.25 2.09
C PRO A 106 -7.64 26.02 2.11
N THR A 107 -8.77 25.32 2.15
CA THR A 107 -10.10 25.91 2.05
C THR A 107 -10.63 26.35 3.42
N PRO A 108 -11.60 27.28 3.49
CA PRO A 108 -12.11 27.79 4.76
C PRO A 108 -13.03 26.81 5.53
N PHE A 109 -13.45 25.70 4.92
CA PHE A 109 -14.39 24.76 5.53
C PHE A 109 -13.76 23.39 5.76
N ASP A 110 -14.24 22.70 6.79
CA ASP A 110 -13.91 21.31 7.04
C ASP A 110 -14.39 20.44 5.87
N ILE A 111 -13.50 19.57 5.37
CA ILE A 111 -13.79 18.64 4.29
C ILE A 111 -13.70 17.23 4.85
N ARG A 112 -14.79 16.48 4.80
CA ARG A 112 -14.76 15.05 5.09
C ARG A 112 -14.26 14.30 3.86
N LEU A 113 -13.33 13.39 4.06
CA LEU A 113 -12.85 12.44 3.06
C LEU A 113 -13.31 11.04 3.42
N ASP A 114 -13.95 10.40 2.46
CA ASP A 114 -14.27 8.98 2.45
C ASP A 114 -13.24 8.27 1.55
N LEU A 115 -12.33 7.53 2.18
CA LEU A 115 -11.13 6.96 1.57
C LEU A 115 -11.37 5.50 1.17
N GLU A 116 -11.23 5.22 -0.12
CA GLU A 116 -11.28 3.89 -0.71
C GLU A 116 -9.90 3.53 -1.29
N ILE A 117 -9.55 2.24 -1.23
CA ILE A 117 -8.30 1.70 -1.78
C ILE A 117 -8.64 0.71 -2.88
N TYR A 118 -7.82 0.76 -3.91
CA TYR A 118 -7.95 -0.07 -5.09
C TYR A 118 -6.60 -0.71 -5.44
N ASN A 119 -6.66 -1.98 -5.84
CA ASN A 119 -5.54 -2.66 -6.47
C ASN A 119 -5.61 -2.46 -7.98
N GLN A 120 -4.43 -2.33 -8.59
CA GLN A 120 -4.29 -2.30 -10.03
C GLN A 120 -3.91 -3.70 -10.54
N GLU A 121 -4.86 -4.37 -11.19
CA GLU A 121 -4.65 -5.70 -11.78
C GLU A 121 -4.27 -5.55 -13.26
N GLN A 122 -3.20 -6.24 -13.70
CA GLN A 122 -2.67 -6.10 -15.07
C GLN A 122 -3.65 -6.61 -16.15
N ASP A 123 -4.50 -7.58 -15.81
CA ASP A 123 -5.43 -8.24 -16.73
C ASP A 123 -6.89 -7.78 -16.55
N ASP A 124 -7.12 -6.63 -15.89
CA ASP A 124 -8.46 -6.12 -15.67
C ASP A 124 -9.06 -5.50 -16.94
N GLN A 125 -9.97 -6.23 -17.57
CA GLN A 125 -10.68 -5.81 -18.79
C GLN A 125 -11.99 -5.05 -18.50
N LYS A 126 -12.29 -4.76 -17.23
CA LYS A 126 -13.53 -4.09 -16.86
C LYS A 126 -13.45 -2.60 -17.19
N LEU A 127 -14.42 -2.11 -17.96
CA LEU A 127 -14.46 -0.70 -18.39
C LEU A 127 -15.30 0.20 -17.49
N VAL A 128 -16.36 -0.36 -16.89
CA VAL A 128 -17.42 0.42 -16.23
C VAL A 128 -17.87 -0.30 -14.96
N ASP A 129 -18.09 0.49 -13.90
CA ASP A 129 -18.78 0.08 -12.68
C ASP A 129 -20.23 0.54 -12.68
N LEU A 130 -21.15 -0.37 -12.34
CA LEU A 130 -22.52 -0.08 -11.96
C LEU A 130 -22.62 -0.15 -10.44
N LEU A 131 -22.78 0.99 -9.77
CA LEU A 131 -22.93 1.09 -8.33
C LEU A 131 -24.39 1.36 -7.98
N VAL A 132 -24.95 0.55 -7.08
CA VAL A 132 -26.30 0.72 -6.55
C VAL A 132 -26.19 1.04 -5.08
N PHE A 133 -26.75 2.17 -4.67
CA PHE A 133 -26.75 2.65 -3.29
C PHE A 133 -28.17 2.71 -2.77
N PHE A 134 -28.33 2.31 -1.51
CA PHE A 134 -29.57 2.51 -0.75
C PHE A 134 -29.30 3.60 0.28
N GLY A 135 -29.82 4.81 0.05
CA GLY A 135 -29.53 6.01 0.84
C GLY A 135 -28.31 6.80 0.37
N ASP A 136 -27.61 7.43 1.31
CA ASP A 136 -26.40 8.21 1.05
C ASP A 136 -25.21 7.27 0.74
N PRO A 137 -24.50 7.42 -0.40
CA PRO A 137 -23.31 6.61 -0.70
C PRO A 137 -22.18 6.78 0.32
N PHE A 138 -22.15 7.90 1.05
CA PHE A 138 -21.12 8.22 2.03
C PHE A 138 -21.76 8.65 3.36
N PRO A 139 -22.36 7.72 4.12
CA PRO A 139 -22.93 8.06 5.41
C PRO A 139 -21.82 8.43 6.40
N ARG A 140 -22.09 9.39 7.29
CA ARG A 140 -21.19 9.68 8.42
C ARG A 140 -21.09 8.44 9.30
N LYS A 141 -19.87 8.05 9.63
CA LYS A 141 -19.59 7.00 10.61
C LYS A 141 -19.42 7.68 11.96
N ASP A 142 -20.26 7.33 12.92
CA ASP A 142 -20.14 7.85 14.28
C ASP A 142 -18.85 7.31 14.93
N MET A 143 -18.17 8.15 15.73
CA MET A 143 -16.88 7.81 16.34
C MET A 143 -16.93 6.60 17.29
N ASP A 144 -18.12 6.17 17.72
CA ASP A 144 -18.32 5.13 18.74
C ASP A 144 -18.45 3.70 18.19
N GLU A 145 -18.62 3.49 16.87
CA GLU A 145 -18.73 2.14 16.29
C GLU A 145 -17.38 1.42 16.11
N ASN A 146 -16.25 2.10 16.35
CA ASN A 146 -14.92 1.54 16.17
C ASN A 146 -14.39 0.71 17.37
N LYS A 147 -15.25 0.38 18.35
CA LYS A 147 -14.89 -0.47 19.52
C LYS A 147 -15.43 -1.89 19.49
N THR A 148 -16.17 -2.28 18.45
CA THR A 148 -16.54 -3.68 18.23
C THR A 148 -15.97 -4.14 16.91
N ALA A 149 -14.73 -4.64 16.96
CA ALA A 149 -14.33 -5.71 16.06
C ALA A 149 -15.26 -6.90 16.33
N SER A 150 -16.37 -6.96 15.59
CA SER A 150 -17.24 -8.13 15.53
C SER A 150 -17.13 -8.71 14.13
N VAL A 151 -16.62 -9.94 14.10
CA VAL A 151 -16.84 -10.93 13.06
C VAL A 151 -18.26 -10.83 12.52
N GLY A 152 -18.39 -10.71 11.18
CA GLY A 152 -19.63 -10.94 10.46
C GLY A 152 -20.72 -9.86 10.61
N SER A 153 -20.65 -8.80 9.82
CA SER A 153 -21.87 -8.12 9.33
C SER A 153 -21.71 -7.86 7.84
N THR A 154 -22.17 -8.85 7.07
CA THR A 154 -22.52 -8.74 5.67
C THR A 154 -23.67 -7.74 5.53
N SER A 155 -23.34 -6.45 5.33
CA SER A 155 -24.28 -5.50 4.74
C SER A 155 -23.53 -4.44 3.92
N GLU A 156 -22.54 -4.88 3.14
CA GLU A 156 -22.09 -4.19 1.92
C GLU A 156 -22.44 -5.09 0.73
N SER A 157 -23.71 -5.11 0.34
CA SER A 157 -24.08 -5.63 -0.98
C SER A 157 -23.74 -4.57 -2.05
N LYS A 158 -22.44 -4.32 -2.29
CA LYS A 158 -21.96 -3.91 -3.62
C LYS A 158 -22.17 -5.12 -4.53
N ILE A 159 -23.39 -5.29 -5.04
CA ILE A 159 -23.67 -6.30 -6.07
C ILE A 159 -23.03 -5.79 -7.36
N VAL A 160 -21.78 -6.16 -7.59
CA VAL A 160 -21.16 -6.04 -8.91
C VAL A 160 -21.78 -7.13 -9.78
N LEU A 161 -22.83 -6.78 -10.52
CA LEU A 161 -23.40 -7.66 -11.54
C LEU A 161 -22.32 -7.90 -12.61
N LYS A 162 -21.78 -9.12 -12.66
CA LYS A 162 -21.05 -9.63 -13.83
C LYS A 162 -22.09 -9.76 -14.94
N THR A 163 -22.07 -8.85 -15.90
CA THR A 163 -22.98 -8.87 -17.04
C THR A 163 -22.65 -10.06 -17.94
N GLN A 164 -23.25 -11.23 -17.69
CA GLN A 164 -23.54 -12.17 -18.76
C GLN A 164 -24.81 -11.71 -19.45
N ALA A 165 -24.83 -11.75 -20.78
CA ALA A 165 -25.88 -11.19 -21.62
C ALA A 165 -27.28 -11.68 -21.19
N CYS A 166 -28.06 -10.79 -20.58
CA CYS A 166 -29.47 -11.03 -20.32
C CYS A 166 -30.30 -10.35 -21.42
N THR A 167 -30.87 -11.17 -22.29
CA THR A 167 -31.87 -10.78 -23.29
C THR A 167 -33.16 -10.38 -22.57
N PHE A 168 -33.36 -9.08 -22.32
CA PHE A 168 -34.65 -8.58 -21.85
C PHE A 168 -35.55 -8.25 -23.04
N SER A 169 -36.60 -9.06 -23.18
CA SER A 169 -37.70 -8.88 -24.12
C SER A 169 -38.55 -7.66 -23.76
N LYS A 170 -38.70 -6.74 -24.73
CA LYS A 170 -39.90 -5.96 -25.10
C LYS A 170 -40.89 -5.56 -23.98
N GLU A 171 -40.96 -4.25 -23.69
CA GLU A 171 -42.05 -3.33 -24.09
C GLU A 171 -42.13 -2.14 -23.13
N PHE A 172 -41.82 -0.92 -23.60
CA PHE A 172 -42.43 0.29 -23.06
C PHE A 172 -42.81 1.21 -24.22
N ARG A 173 -44.13 1.32 -24.40
CA ARG A 173 -44.81 2.21 -25.34
C ARG A 173 -44.47 3.67 -25.03
N SER A 174 -44.20 4.42 -26.10
CA SER A 174 -44.19 5.87 -26.11
C SER A 174 -45.57 6.42 -25.79
N ASN A 175 -45.64 7.50 -25.01
CA ASN A 175 -46.76 8.42 -25.10
C ASN A 175 -46.33 9.87 -24.92
N SER A 176 -47.01 10.73 -25.67
CA SER A 176 -46.67 12.08 -26.08
C SER A 176 -46.93 13.17 -25.04
N GLY A 177 -46.05 14.18 -25.07
CA GLY A 177 -46.33 15.63 -25.00
C GLY A 177 -47.39 16.18 -24.03
N SER A 178 -46.92 16.94 -23.05
CA SER A 178 -47.60 18.16 -22.59
C SER A 178 -46.57 19.20 -22.12
N LYS A 179 -46.78 20.45 -22.55
CA LYS A 179 -46.08 21.63 -22.02
C LYS A 179 -46.77 22.00 -20.71
N GLU A 180 -46.04 22.03 -19.60
CA GLU A 180 -46.53 22.62 -18.36
C GLU A 180 -45.52 23.64 -17.82
N GLU A 181 -46.02 24.86 -17.66
CA GLU A 181 -45.40 25.96 -16.95
C GLU A 181 -45.10 25.53 -15.51
N LYS A 182 -43.84 25.61 -15.09
CA LYS A 182 -43.45 25.30 -13.72
C LYS A 182 -43.75 26.47 -12.78
N ILE A 183 -44.94 26.43 -12.19
CA ILE A 183 -45.24 27.10 -10.92
C ILE A 183 -44.41 26.43 -9.82
N ILE A 184 -43.68 27.24 -9.05
CA ILE A 184 -42.82 26.80 -7.95
C ILE A 184 -43.71 26.50 -6.74
N THR A 185 -44.05 25.23 -6.56
CA THR A 185 -44.45 24.68 -5.25
C THR A 185 -43.26 23.96 -4.66
N GLN A 186 -42.87 24.33 -3.42
CA GLN A 186 -41.89 23.60 -2.64
C GLN A 186 -42.38 22.16 -2.44
N GLY A 187 -41.89 21.25 -3.27
CA GLY A 187 -42.20 19.83 -3.17
C GLY A 187 -41.52 19.20 -1.95
N PRO A 188 -42.09 18.13 -1.38
CA PRO A 188 -41.47 17.39 -0.29
C PRO A 188 -40.09 16.89 -0.75
N THR A 189 -39.08 16.99 0.12
CA THR A 189 -37.77 16.37 -0.08
C THR A 189 -37.96 14.88 -0.31
N ILE A 190 -37.99 14.45 -1.58
CA ILE A 190 -37.94 13.04 -1.96
C ILE A 190 -36.59 12.54 -1.43
N GLN A 191 -36.61 11.80 -0.33
CA GLN A 191 -35.43 11.06 0.11
C GLN A 191 -35.08 10.10 -1.04
N LYS A 192 -33.89 10.23 -1.60
CA LYS A 192 -33.38 9.25 -2.57
C LYS A 192 -33.14 7.94 -1.81
N ILE A 193 -34.15 7.07 -1.80
CA ILE A 193 -34.10 5.76 -1.14
C ILE A 193 -33.11 4.84 -1.88
N THR A 194 -33.05 4.96 -3.20
CA THR A 194 -32.14 4.18 -4.04
C THR A 194 -31.53 5.09 -5.11
N SER A 195 -30.22 4.97 -5.34
CA SER A 195 -29.52 5.65 -6.42
C SER A 195 -28.64 4.67 -7.18
N VAL A 196 -28.51 4.88 -8.49
CA VAL A 196 -27.70 4.05 -9.38
C VAL A 196 -26.71 4.97 -10.07
N LEU A 197 -25.43 4.61 -10.04
CA LEU A 197 -24.34 5.36 -10.64
C LEU A 197 -23.57 4.46 -11.59
N ILE A 198 -23.38 4.93 -12.82
CA ILE A 198 -22.51 4.32 -13.82
C ILE A 198 -21.25 5.19 -13.91
N ARG A 199 -20.07 4.59 -13.73
CA ARG A 199 -18.78 5.31 -13.78
C ARG A 199 -17.70 4.45 -14.47
N PRO A 200 -16.62 5.06 -14.99
CA PRO A 200 -15.44 4.30 -15.41
C PRO A 200 -14.97 3.37 -14.28
N HIS A 201 -14.52 2.18 -14.65
CA HIS A 201 -13.91 1.27 -13.69
C HIS A 201 -12.57 1.86 -13.24
N GLU A 202 -12.43 2.11 -11.95
CA GLU A 202 -11.18 2.65 -11.39
C GLU A 202 -10.18 1.52 -11.10
N GLY A 203 -10.67 0.39 -10.59
CA GLY A 203 -9.87 -0.77 -10.19
C GLY A 203 -10.65 -1.65 -9.21
N VAL A 204 -9.99 -2.68 -8.69
CA VAL A 204 -10.62 -3.63 -7.75
C VAL A 204 -10.48 -3.12 -6.31
N PRO A 205 -11.59 -2.85 -5.59
CA PRO A 205 -11.52 -2.43 -4.19
C PRO A 205 -10.82 -3.50 -3.35
N ALA A 206 -9.85 -3.09 -2.54
CA ALA A 206 -9.06 -4.03 -1.75
C ALA A 206 -8.51 -3.43 -0.45
N ASP A 207 -8.29 -4.31 0.53
CA ASP A 207 -7.71 -4.01 1.84
C ASP A 207 -6.33 -4.68 2.01
N ASN A 208 -5.84 -5.31 0.94
CA ASN A 208 -4.58 -6.04 0.84
C ASN A 208 -4.11 -5.94 -0.63
N PRO A 209 -2.84 -5.60 -0.90
CA PRO A 209 -1.75 -5.38 0.05
C PRO A 209 -1.72 -4.00 0.70
N TYR A 210 -2.51 -3.06 0.20
CA TYR A 210 -2.60 -1.72 0.78
C TYR A 210 -3.82 -1.58 1.69
N SER A 211 -3.66 -0.87 2.81
CA SER A 211 -4.78 -0.45 3.66
C SER A 211 -4.55 0.97 4.19
N ILE A 212 -5.63 1.72 4.46
CA ILE A 212 -5.58 3.09 4.99
C ILE A 212 -6.44 3.17 6.24
N THR A 213 -5.93 3.90 7.23
CA THR A 213 -6.64 4.10 8.50
C THR A 213 -6.47 5.54 8.98
N PRO A 214 -7.57 6.22 9.35
CA PRO A 214 -8.97 5.79 9.22
C PRO A 214 -9.49 5.88 7.76
N ARG A 215 -10.59 5.17 7.44
CA ARG A 215 -11.26 5.24 6.13
C ARG A 215 -12.18 6.44 5.95
N GLN A 216 -12.58 7.09 7.05
CA GLN A 216 -13.32 8.34 7.02
C GLN A 216 -12.61 9.33 7.93
N ILE A 217 -12.37 10.54 7.43
CA ILE A 217 -11.61 11.55 8.17
C ILE A 217 -12.08 12.96 7.82
N VAL A 218 -12.06 13.87 8.78
CA VAL A 218 -12.34 15.29 8.55
C VAL A 218 -11.02 16.05 8.51
N VAL A 219 -10.72 16.71 7.38
CA VAL A 219 -9.58 17.61 7.25
C VAL A 219 -10.04 19.03 7.59
N PRO A 220 -9.55 19.63 8.68
CA PRO A 220 -10.05 20.92 9.15
C PRO A 220 -9.75 22.04 8.14
N GLY A 221 -10.68 22.99 7.99
CA GLY A 221 -10.50 24.17 7.15
C GLY A 221 -9.24 24.97 7.54
N GLY A 222 -8.40 25.30 6.57
CA GLY A 222 -7.11 25.97 6.78
C GLY A 222 -6.06 25.15 7.53
N GLY A 223 -6.32 23.87 7.80
CA GLY A 223 -5.48 23.00 8.61
C GLY A 223 -5.01 21.75 7.89
N SER A 224 -4.52 20.79 8.68
CA SER A 224 -3.99 19.53 8.18
C SER A 224 -4.31 18.37 9.12
N ILE A 225 -4.28 17.16 8.58
CA ILE A 225 -4.46 15.93 9.35
C ILE A 225 -3.58 14.81 8.83
N SER A 226 -3.18 13.88 9.70
CA SER A 226 -2.38 12.71 9.31
C SER A 226 -3.24 11.48 9.09
N VAL A 227 -2.98 10.75 8.00
CA VAL A 227 -3.52 9.40 7.75
C VAL A 227 -2.37 8.39 7.70
N CYS A 228 -2.66 7.14 8.06
CA CYS A 228 -1.69 6.06 7.98
C CYS A 228 -2.06 5.11 6.86
N ILE A 229 -1.12 4.89 5.95
CA ILE A 229 -1.26 3.93 4.85
C ILE A 229 -0.25 2.82 5.12
N SER A 230 -0.69 1.57 5.06
CA SER A 230 0.16 0.40 5.22
C SER A 230 0.24 -0.41 3.94
N PHE A 231 1.37 -1.12 3.82
CA PHE A 231 1.63 -2.11 2.80
C PHE A 231 2.00 -3.42 3.48
N THR A 232 1.23 -4.47 3.24
CA THR A 232 1.47 -5.82 3.74
C THR A 232 1.99 -6.67 2.57
N PRO A 233 3.29 -6.99 2.52
CA PRO A 233 3.87 -7.75 1.42
C PRO A 233 3.21 -9.12 1.24
N PRO A 234 2.49 -9.38 0.12
CA PRO A 234 1.88 -10.68 -0.11
C PRO A 234 2.94 -11.76 -0.38
N VAL A 235 2.52 -13.02 -0.22
CA VAL A 235 3.34 -14.18 -0.57
C VAL A 235 3.31 -14.35 -2.09
N LEU A 236 4.48 -14.35 -2.72
CA LEU A 236 4.65 -14.47 -4.16
C LEU A 236 4.76 -15.94 -4.56
N PRO A 237 4.24 -16.30 -5.74
CA PRO A 237 4.63 -17.54 -6.42
C PRO A 237 6.11 -17.48 -6.87
N GLU A 238 6.81 -18.61 -6.85
CA GLU A 238 8.27 -18.71 -7.03
C GLU A 238 8.84 -18.15 -8.37
N ALA A 239 7.99 -17.90 -9.37
CA ALA A 239 8.43 -17.71 -10.75
C ALA A 239 9.00 -16.33 -11.12
N VAL A 240 8.94 -15.31 -10.25
CA VAL A 240 9.25 -13.91 -10.62
C VAL A 240 10.30 -13.25 -9.71
N PRO A 241 11.38 -12.63 -10.25
CA PRO A 241 12.46 -12.06 -9.46
C PRO A 241 12.10 -10.74 -8.77
N GLU A 242 11.26 -9.91 -9.39
CA GLU A 242 10.73 -8.67 -8.82
C GLU A 242 9.32 -8.43 -9.35
N VAL A 243 8.36 -8.22 -8.46
CA VAL A 243 6.96 -7.97 -8.81
C VAL A 243 6.56 -6.58 -8.33
N PRO A 244 6.14 -5.66 -9.22
CA PRO A 244 5.55 -4.40 -8.81
C PRO A 244 4.17 -4.67 -8.18
N CYS A 245 3.92 -4.05 -7.03
CA CYS A 245 2.60 -3.95 -6.43
C CYS A 245 2.13 -2.52 -6.64
N GLU A 246 1.08 -2.36 -7.43
CA GLU A 246 0.50 -1.08 -7.76
C GLU A 246 -0.93 -1.02 -7.21
N GLY A 247 -1.26 0.12 -6.63
CA GLY A 247 -2.59 0.41 -6.13
C GLY A 247 -2.75 1.91 -6.01
N PHE A 248 -3.94 2.35 -5.65
CA PHE A 248 -4.20 3.77 -5.45
C PHE A 248 -5.31 3.99 -4.43
N VAL A 249 -5.30 5.17 -3.84
CA VAL A 249 -6.30 5.66 -2.89
C VAL A 249 -7.15 6.71 -3.58
N LEU A 250 -8.47 6.62 -3.44
CA LEU A 250 -9.41 7.68 -3.80
C LEU A 250 -10.07 8.24 -2.54
N GLY A 251 -9.97 9.54 -2.32
CA GLY A 251 -10.65 10.27 -1.26
C GLY A 251 -11.82 11.08 -1.82
N PHE A 252 -13.05 10.62 -1.56
CA PHE A 252 -14.26 11.30 -1.99
C PHE A 252 -14.62 12.40 -0.98
N MET A 253 -14.76 13.62 -1.47
CA MET A 253 -14.98 14.80 -0.62
C MET A 253 -16.46 15.01 -0.32
N ASN A 254 -16.76 15.27 0.95
CA ASN A 254 -18.08 15.64 1.42
C ASN A 254 -18.02 16.90 2.29
N LEU A 255 -18.93 17.83 2.02
CA LEU A 255 -19.18 19.00 2.86
C LEU A 255 -20.44 18.73 3.68
N ASP A 256 -20.25 18.64 4.98
CA ASP A 256 -21.34 18.33 5.90
C ASP A 256 -22.08 19.58 6.37
N ASP A 257 -21.41 20.73 6.37
CA ASP A 257 -22.07 22.02 6.54
C ASP A 257 -22.91 22.34 5.29
N LYS A 258 -24.22 22.49 5.50
CA LYS A 258 -25.19 22.84 4.45
C LYS A 258 -24.87 24.18 3.79
N LEU A 259 -24.39 25.17 4.55
CA LEU A 259 -24.02 26.48 4.04
C LEU A 259 -22.74 26.42 3.21
N ALA A 260 -21.81 25.54 3.60
CA ALA A 260 -20.64 25.23 2.79
C ALA A 260 -21.03 24.47 1.51
N LYS A 261 -22.05 23.62 1.52
CA LYS A 261 -22.43 22.82 0.35
C LYS A 261 -23.18 23.61 -0.72
N THR A 262 -24.12 24.47 -0.35
CA THR A 262 -24.96 25.19 -1.32
C THR A 262 -25.46 26.51 -0.75
N VAL A 263 -25.43 27.55 -1.58
CA VAL A 263 -26.14 28.81 -1.36
C VAL A 263 -27.20 28.92 -2.45
N PRO A 264 -28.50 29.04 -2.12
CA PRO A 264 -29.58 29.05 -3.09
C PRO A 264 -29.31 30.03 -4.23
N ASN A 265 -29.45 29.54 -5.48
CA ASN A 265 -29.25 30.28 -6.72
C ASN A 265 -27.84 30.85 -6.98
N LYS A 266 -26.90 30.75 -6.02
CA LYS A 266 -25.56 31.34 -6.15
C LYS A 266 -24.45 30.31 -6.21
N VAL A 267 -24.47 29.30 -5.35
CA VAL A 267 -23.33 28.38 -5.19
C VAL A 267 -23.82 26.95 -5.08
N HIS A 268 -23.24 26.07 -5.87
CA HIS A 268 -23.43 24.63 -5.76
C HIS A 268 -22.07 23.94 -5.74
N ARG A 269 -21.78 23.20 -4.65
CA ARG A 269 -20.57 22.41 -4.52
C ARG A 269 -20.91 20.93 -4.61
N ARG A 270 -20.34 20.28 -5.61
CA ARG A 270 -20.47 18.83 -5.81
C ARG A 270 -19.78 18.08 -4.67
N CYS A 271 -20.30 16.92 -4.29
CA CYS A 271 -19.79 16.07 -3.22
C CYS A 271 -19.81 14.60 -3.64
N GLY A 272 -19.08 13.74 -2.93
CA GLY A 272 -18.99 12.32 -3.22
C GLY A 272 -18.51 12.05 -4.64
N TYR A 273 -19.23 11.19 -5.35
CA TYR A 273 -18.91 10.82 -6.74
C TYR A 273 -19.12 11.94 -7.78
N GLU A 274 -19.78 13.03 -7.42
CA GLU A 274 -19.99 14.16 -8.34
C GLU A 274 -18.77 15.12 -8.37
N ALA A 275 -17.88 15.01 -7.38
CA ALA A 275 -16.65 15.79 -7.28
C ALA A 275 -15.42 14.96 -7.68
N PRO A 276 -14.38 15.56 -8.31
CA PRO A 276 -13.12 14.86 -8.54
C PRO A 276 -12.51 14.40 -7.20
N PRO A 277 -12.17 13.12 -7.02
CA PRO A 277 -11.61 12.64 -5.77
C PRO A 277 -10.15 13.10 -5.60
N LEU A 278 -9.67 13.08 -4.36
CA LEU A 278 -8.25 13.04 -4.07
C LEU A 278 -7.70 11.70 -4.58
N GLY A 279 -6.81 11.70 -5.57
CA GLY A 279 -6.12 10.49 -6.02
C GLY A 279 -4.70 10.42 -5.47
N ILE A 280 -4.27 9.27 -4.95
CA ILE A 280 -2.89 9.01 -4.51
C ILE A 280 -2.47 7.65 -5.02
N ASP A 281 -1.39 7.58 -5.77
CA ASP A 281 -0.86 6.31 -6.27
C ASP A 281 0.05 5.67 -5.22
N LEU A 282 0.01 4.35 -5.11
CA LEU A 282 0.77 3.55 -4.16
C LEU A 282 1.65 2.57 -4.94
N GLN A 283 2.93 2.53 -4.59
CA GLN A 283 3.89 1.68 -5.29
C GLN A 283 4.80 0.95 -4.30
N GLY A 284 4.83 -0.38 -4.41
CA GLY A 284 5.75 -1.27 -3.71
C GLY A 284 6.39 -2.25 -4.70
N PHE A 285 7.52 -2.84 -4.31
CA PHE A 285 8.17 -3.89 -5.07
C PHE A 285 8.39 -5.10 -4.17
N LEU A 286 8.13 -6.29 -4.67
CA LEU A 286 8.33 -7.54 -3.95
C LEU A 286 9.47 -8.34 -4.55
N ARG A 287 10.28 -8.95 -3.70
CA ARG A 287 11.31 -9.91 -4.08
C ARG A 287 11.31 -11.11 -3.14
N HIS A 288 11.76 -12.25 -3.64
CA HIS A 288 12.03 -13.41 -2.80
C HIS A 288 13.26 -13.15 -1.90
N ALA A 289 13.24 -13.71 -0.70
CA ALA A 289 14.44 -13.76 0.13
C ALA A 289 15.38 -14.79 -0.48
N GLN A 290 16.53 -14.33 -0.98
CA GLN A 290 17.52 -15.22 -1.57
C GLN A 290 18.93 -14.69 -1.30
N LEU A 291 19.78 -15.58 -0.78
CA LEU A 291 21.21 -15.33 -0.60
C LEU A 291 21.97 -16.04 -1.71
N ARG A 292 22.95 -15.36 -2.28
CA ARG A 292 23.91 -16.02 -3.16
C ARG A 292 24.94 -16.71 -2.28
N VAL A 293 25.21 -17.98 -2.58
CA VAL A 293 26.23 -18.79 -1.93
C VAL A 293 27.41 -18.90 -2.88
N ASP A 294 28.56 -18.35 -2.47
CA ASP A 294 29.83 -18.55 -3.17
C ASP A 294 30.70 -19.51 -2.35
N MET A 295 31.31 -20.49 -3.02
CA MET A 295 32.19 -21.50 -2.42
C MET A 295 33.56 -21.45 -3.09
N ASP A 296 34.59 -21.89 -2.39
CA ASP A 296 35.97 -21.86 -2.92
C ASP A 296 36.26 -22.98 -3.94
N ASP A 297 35.50 -24.08 -3.93
CA ASP A 297 35.58 -25.19 -4.90
C ASP A 297 34.24 -25.35 -5.64
N ASP A 298 34.30 -25.53 -6.96
CA ASP A 298 33.15 -25.78 -7.84
C ASP A 298 32.42 -27.10 -7.52
N ARG A 299 33.07 -28.00 -6.77
CA ARG A 299 32.49 -29.30 -6.34
C ARG A 299 31.56 -29.20 -5.13
N GLY A 300 31.33 -28.00 -4.59
CA GLY A 300 30.54 -27.78 -3.38
C GLY A 300 31.32 -28.04 -2.10
N MET A 301 30.63 -28.11 -0.95
CA MET A 301 31.28 -28.35 0.36
C MET A 301 31.52 -29.85 0.56
N VAL A 302 32.78 -30.28 0.48
CA VAL A 302 33.14 -31.70 0.65
C VAL A 302 34.20 -31.85 1.72
N PHE A 303 33.84 -32.47 2.84
CA PHE A 303 34.74 -32.75 3.95
C PHE A 303 35.35 -34.15 3.79
N TYR A 304 36.67 -34.27 4.03
CA TYR A 304 37.39 -35.53 4.04
C TYR A 304 38.03 -35.72 5.40
N SER A 305 37.58 -36.72 6.16
CA SER A 305 38.16 -37.08 7.45
C SER A 305 38.39 -38.59 7.52
N MET A 306 39.43 -38.97 8.26
CA MET A 306 39.85 -40.34 8.49
C MET A 306 39.63 -40.71 9.95
N ALA A 307 39.40 -42.00 10.24
CA ALA A 307 39.29 -42.47 11.63
C ALA A 307 40.58 -42.24 12.43
N SER A 308 41.74 -42.17 11.75
CA SER A 308 43.02 -41.82 12.36
C SER A 308 43.04 -40.41 12.94
N ASP A 309 42.16 -39.51 12.49
CA ASP A 309 42.10 -38.13 12.97
C ASP A 309 41.65 -38.03 14.44
N LEU A 310 41.13 -39.13 15.00
CA LEU A 310 40.79 -39.26 16.42
C LEU A 310 41.98 -39.69 17.29
N ILE A 311 43.13 -40.04 16.69
CA ILE A 311 44.33 -40.44 17.43
C ILE A 311 45.24 -39.20 17.56
N PRO A 312 45.47 -38.68 18.78
CA PRO A 312 46.32 -37.50 18.94
C PRO A 312 47.80 -37.85 18.72
N ASP A 313 48.58 -36.88 18.24
CA ASP A 313 50.03 -36.99 18.02
C ASP A 313 50.80 -37.32 19.32
N GLN A 314 50.23 -36.93 20.48
CA GLN A 314 50.79 -37.23 21.79
C GLN A 314 50.04 -38.42 22.42
N PRO A 315 50.70 -39.58 22.62
CA PRO A 315 50.05 -40.81 23.10
C PRO A 315 49.53 -40.73 24.55
N GLN A 316 49.85 -39.66 25.29
CA GLN A 316 49.40 -39.45 26.67
C GLN A 316 47.95 -38.93 26.78
N LEU A 317 47.36 -38.44 25.70
CA LEU A 317 46.02 -37.83 25.68
C LEU A 317 44.87 -38.82 25.42
N GLY A 318 45.15 -40.10 25.19
CA GLY A 318 44.13 -41.10 24.84
C GLY A 318 43.47 -40.83 23.48
N VAL A 319 42.45 -41.60 23.10
CA VAL A 319 41.71 -41.35 21.84
C VAL A 319 40.81 -40.12 22.02
N LEU A 320 40.85 -39.20 21.06
CA LEU A 320 39.99 -38.01 21.05
C LEU A 320 38.52 -38.41 20.91
N THR A 321 37.65 -37.65 21.56
CA THR A 321 36.19 -37.85 21.45
C THR A 321 35.61 -37.26 20.16
N ASP A 322 36.28 -36.24 19.62
CA ASP A 322 35.86 -35.49 18.43
C ASP A 322 37.08 -34.92 17.69
N SER A 323 37.04 -34.95 16.36
CA SER A 323 38.00 -34.28 15.47
C SER A 323 37.24 -33.44 14.46
N VAL A 324 37.64 -32.17 14.32
CA VAL A 324 36.82 -31.17 13.63
C VAL A 324 37.52 -30.67 12.36
N MET A 325 36.92 -30.93 11.20
CA MET A 325 37.34 -30.33 9.94
C MET A 325 36.43 -29.15 9.59
N THR A 326 36.99 -27.98 9.30
CA THR A 326 36.21 -26.77 9.02
C THR A 326 36.47 -26.25 7.62
N GLN A 327 35.40 -25.93 6.89
CA GLN A 327 35.43 -25.25 5.61
C GLN A 327 34.60 -23.97 5.69
N SER A 328 34.87 -23.02 4.79
CA SER A 328 34.16 -21.74 4.76
C SER A 328 33.36 -21.61 3.48
N LEU A 329 32.20 -20.96 3.57
CA LEU A 329 31.42 -20.51 2.43
C LEU A 329 31.06 -19.04 2.63
N LYS A 330 30.78 -18.34 1.54
CA LYS A 330 30.43 -16.93 1.55
C LYS A 330 28.97 -16.74 1.17
N LEU A 331 28.19 -16.20 2.09
CA LEU A 331 26.82 -15.76 1.84
C LEU A 331 26.83 -14.30 1.40
N ILE A 332 26.12 -13.95 0.33
CA ILE A 332 26.04 -12.60 -0.22
C ILE A 332 24.57 -12.20 -0.36
N ASN A 333 24.22 -11.04 0.21
CA ASN A 333 22.91 -10.45 -0.01
C ASN A 333 22.93 -9.59 -1.28
N CYS A 334 22.43 -10.15 -2.38
CA CYS A 334 22.27 -9.44 -3.64
C CYS A 334 20.95 -8.65 -3.75
N THR A 335 20.10 -8.71 -2.72
CA THR A 335 18.82 -8.00 -2.69
C THR A 335 18.98 -6.53 -2.25
N LYS A 336 17.93 -5.72 -2.47
CA LYS A 336 17.88 -4.30 -2.05
C LYS A 336 17.42 -4.13 -0.60
N VAL A 337 17.18 -5.22 0.13
CA VAL A 337 16.61 -5.23 1.49
C VAL A 337 17.49 -6.04 2.44
N PRO A 338 17.53 -5.71 3.74
CA PRO A 338 18.19 -6.56 4.72
C PRO A 338 17.48 -7.91 4.83
N LEU A 339 18.25 -9.00 4.86
CA LEU A 339 17.72 -10.35 5.03
C LEU A 339 18.03 -10.84 6.44
N TYR A 340 16.99 -11.27 7.14
CA TYR A 340 17.07 -11.88 8.45
C TYR A 340 16.84 -13.38 8.29
N PHE A 341 17.78 -14.20 8.76
CA PHE A 341 17.76 -15.64 8.52
C PHE A 341 18.46 -16.42 9.63
N ARG A 342 18.23 -17.73 9.63
CA ARG A 342 18.97 -18.71 10.42
C ARG A 342 19.47 -19.82 9.51
N LEU A 343 20.59 -20.40 9.92
CA LEU A 343 21.23 -21.51 9.22
C LEU A 343 20.94 -22.79 10.00
N LEU A 344 20.39 -23.78 9.30
CA LEU A 344 19.96 -25.05 9.88
C LEU A 344 20.87 -26.17 9.34
N LEU A 345 21.56 -26.82 10.28
CA LEU A 345 22.36 -28.02 10.09
C LEU A 345 22.06 -28.99 11.25
N SER A 346 22.31 -30.28 11.03
CA SER A 346 22.26 -31.31 12.06
C SER A 346 23.61 -32.01 12.17
N THR A 347 23.83 -32.70 13.29
CA THR A 347 24.98 -33.59 13.44
C THR A 347 25.04 -34.57 12.26
N PRO A 348 26.23 -34.85 11.70
CA PRO A 348 27.57 -34.51 12.20
C PRO A 348 28.11 -33.13 11.81
N PHE A 349 27.31 -32.26 11.19
CA PHE A 349 27.72 -30.91 10.81
C PHE A 349 27.33 -29.87 11.87
N SER A 350 28.17 -28.85 12.04
CA SER A 350 27.88 -27.71 12.90
C SER A 350 28.34 -26.40 12.28
N LEU A 351 27.90 -25.29 12.86
CA LEU A 351 28.33 -23.95 12.49
C LEU A 351 29.33 -23.46 13.54
N SER A 352 30.55 -23.14 13.12
CA SER A 352 31.51 -22.47 14.00
C SER A 352 31.30 -20.95 13.92
N SER A 353 31.20 -20.32 15.11
CA SER A 353 30.81 -18.92 15.37
C SER A 353 30.88 -17.97 14.17
N THR A 354 29.72 -17.55 13.69
CA THR A 354 29.55 -16.41 12.77
C THR A 354 29.93 -15.10 13.49
N ASP A 355 30.46 -14.11 12.75
CA ASP A 355 30.91 -12.82 13.30
C ASP A 355 29.87 -12.22 14.28
N PRO A 356 30.22 -12.02 15.56
CA PRO A 356 29.28 -11.55 16.59
C PRO A 356 28.67 -10.18 16.27
N ARG A 357 29.28 -9.39 15.38
CA ARG A 357 28.76 -8.09 14.93
C ARG A 357 27.49 -8.17 14.08
N LYS A 358 27.15 -9.35 13.54
CA LYS A 358 25.99 -9.57 12.65
C LYS A 358 24.86 -10.36 13.31
N ILE A 359 24.95 -10.55 14.62
CA ILE A 359 23.92 -11.22 15.41
C ILE A 359 22.97 -10.16 15.98
N THR A 360 21.69 -10.27 15.62
CA THR A 360 20.66 -9.41 16.20
C THR A 360 20.10 -10.11 17.44
N LYS A 361 20.28 -9.52 18.63
CA LYS A 361 19.51 -9.92 19.80
C LYS A 361 18.12 -9.33 19.65
N THR A 362 17.08 -10.15 19.59
CA THR A 362 15.69 -9.69 19.57
C THR A 362 15.39 -9.05 20.93
N SER A 363 15.42 -7.72 21.01
CA SER A 363 14.83 -6.98 22.11
C SER A 363 13.32 -6.91 21.85
N HIS A 364 12.54 -7.40 22.81
CA HIS A 364 11.06 -7.33 22.96
C HIS A 364 10.29 -8.65 22.82
N SER A 365 10.45 -9.55 23.80
CA SER A 365 9.30 -10.13 24.51
C SER A 365 9.76 -10.72 25.85
N LYS A 366 9.36 -10.09 26.96
CA LYS A 366 9.37 -10.76 28.27
C LYS A 366 8.18 -11.71 28.33
N LYS A 367 8.24 -12.81 27.58
CA LYS A 367 7.45 -14.03 27.77
C LYS A 367 7.88 -15.06 26.72
N GLU A 368 8.21 -16.24 27.23
CA GLU A 368 8.56 -17.47 26.52
C GLU A 368 10.02 -17.59 26.04
N GLU A 369 10.90 -17.83 27.02
CA GLU A 369 12.16 -18.54 26.81
C GLU A 369 11.86 -19.98 26.36
N LYS A 370 11.68 -20.17 25.05
CA LYS A 370 11.91 -21.46 24.39
C LYS A 370 12.92 -21.22 23.27
N GLU A 371 14.17 -21.56 23.53
CA GLU A 371 15.25 -21.88 22.57
C GLU A 371 15.21 -21.18 21.20
N GLN A 372 15.02 -19.86 21.15
CA GLN A 372 15.17 -19.14 19.88
C GLN A 372 16.66 -18.96 19.59
N LYS A 373 17.19 -19.80 18.68
CA LYS A 373 18.53 -19.61 18.10
C LYS A 373 18.67 -18.18 17.57
N PRO A 374 19.84 -17.53 17.74
CA PRO A 374 20.05 -16.16 17.30
C PRO A 374 19.82 -15.99 15.79
N GLN A 375 19.13 -14.92 15.40
CA GLN A 375 18.86 -14.59 14.01
C GLN A 375 19.99 -13.74 13.43
N LEU A 376 20.53 -14.18 12.29
CA LEU A 376 21.57 -13.49 11.53
C LEU A 376 20.95 -12.43 10.63
N VAL A 377 21.65 -11.29 10.47
CA VAL A 377 21.25 -10.23 9.54
C VAL A 377 22.34 -9.95 8.51
N LEU A 378 21.94 -9.87 7.24
CA LEU A 378 22.83 -9.44 6.16
C LEU A 378 22.19 -8.28 5.40
N TYR A 379 22.80 -7.10 5.47
CA TYR A 379 22.33 -5.91 4.77
C TYR A 379 22.61 -5.97 3.26
N PRO A 380 21.94 -5.16 2.44
CA PRO A 380 22.14 -5.12 0.99
C PRO A 380 23.62 -5.00 0.62
N GLN A 381 24.04 -5.79 -0.38
CA GLN A 381 25.42 -5.82 -0.92
C GLN A 381 26.51 -6.25 0.08
N GLN A 382 26.13 -6.68 1.29
CA GLN A 382 27.07 -7.24 2.24
C GLN A 382 27.25 -8.74 2.02
N ASN A 383 28.41 -9.24 2.48
CA ASN A 383 28.71 -10.65 2.52
C ASN A 383 29.07 -11.11 3.94
N MET A 384 28.91 -12.40 4.21
CA MET A 384 29.25 -13.04 5.46
C MET A 384 29.99 -14.34 5.18
N LEU A 385 31.14 -14.53 5.83
CA LEU A 385 31.84 -15.80 5.82
C LEU A 385 31.22 -16.70 6.89
N VAL A 386 30.73 -17.86 6.47
CA VAL A 386 30.17 -18.90 7.34
C VAL A 386 31.14 -20.06 7.38
N LYS A 387 31.50 -20.50 8.57
CA LYS A 387 32.34 -21.67 8.77
C LYS A 387 31.46 -22.85 9.14
N VAL A 388 31.49 -23.87 8.30
CA VAL A 388 30.80 -25.15 8.53
C VAL A 388 31.85 -26.16 8.93
N SER A 389 31.56 -26.88 10.00
CA SER A 389 32.46 -27.85 10.59
C SER A 389 31.84 -29.23 10.53
N PHE A 390 32.63 -30.23 10.11
CA PHE A 390 32.30 -31.63 10.18
C PHE A 390 32.98 -32.23 11.41
N HIS A 391 32.20 -32.89 12.26
CA HIS A 391 32.66 -33.50 13.50
C HIS A 391 32.80 -35.00 13.30
N THR A 392 34.04 -35.48 13.29
CA THR A 392 34.34 -36.90 13.31
C THR A 392 34.32 -37.37 14.75
N THR A 393 33.33 -38.18 15.13
CA THR A 393 33.20 -38.75 16.48
C THR A 393 33.28 -40.27 16.44
N LEU A 394 33.59 -40.89 17.59
CA LEU A 394 33.59 -42.34 17.74
C LEU A 394 32.23 -42.97 17.40
N GLU A 395 31.13 -42.26 17.69
CA GLU A 395 29.78 -42.70 17.37
C GLU A 395 29.60 -42.90 15.86
N LEU A 396 30.12 -41.98 15.04
CA LEU A 396 30.04 -42.07 13.58
C LEU A 396 30.72 -43.33 13.02
N LEU A 397 31.79 -43.81 13.67
CA LEU A 397 32.49 -45.03 13.25
C LEU A 397 31.64 -46.29 13.47
N THR A 398 30.69 -46.27 14.41
CA THR A 398 29.83 -47.44 14.66
C THR A 398 28.86 -47.70 13.51
N TYR A 399 28.47 -46.67 12.75
CA TYR A 399 27.57 -46.79 11.61
C TYR A 399 28.15 -47.64 10.46
N GLN A 400 29.46 -47.86 10.40
CA GLN A 400 30.09 -48.78 9.43
C GLN A 400 29.68 -50.25 9.63
N ARG A 401 29.13 -50.58 10.79
CA ARG A 401 28.73 -51.95 11.18
C ARG A 401 27.23 -52.17 11.07
N LEU A 402 26.45 -51.12 10.82
CA LEU A 402 25.00 -51.20 10.71
C LEU A 402 24.59 -51.61 9.29
N PRO A 403 23.53 -52.40 9.12
CA PRO A 403 22.94 -52.66 7.80
C PRO A 403 22.26 -51.40 7.25
N ASP A 404 22.18 -51.26 5.93
CA ASP A 404 21.63 -50.08 5.26
C ASP A 404 20.22 -49.69 5.72
N THR A 405 19.42 -50.66 6.19
CA THR A 405 18.07 -50.46 6.72
C THR A 405 18.01 -49.74 8.07
N GLN A 406 19.14 -49.60 8.77
CA GLN A 406 19.25 -48.93 10.07
C GLN A 406 20.04 -47.62 10.00
N LEU A 407 20.46 -47.19 8.80
CA LEU A 407 21.18 -45.95 8.59
C LEU A 407 20.24 -44.74 8.59
N LEU A 408 20.70 -43.62 9.14
CA LEU A 408 19.98 -42.35 9.12
C LEU A 408 19.86 -41.80 7.68
N PRO A 409 18.83 -40.99 7.37
CA PRO A 409 18.70 -40.36 6.05
C PRO A 409 19.94 -39.54 5.67
N GLY A 410 20.49 -39.78 4.47
CA GLY A 410 21.70 -39.13 3.98
C GLY A 410 23.01 -39.87 4.28
N PHE A 411 22.96 -41.02 4.96
CA PHE A 411 24.13 -41.84 5.29
C PHE A 411 24.28 -42.97 4.28
N GLN A 412 25.49 -43.18 3.77
CA GLN A 412 25.80 -44.25 2.81
C GLN A 412 27.15 -44.88 3.14
N VAL A 413 27.19 -46.22 3.23
CA VAL A 413 28.45 -46.98 3.36
C VAL A 413 28.88 -47.41 1.96
N LEU A 414 30.03 -46.92 1.50
CA LEU A 414 30.64 -47.32 0.23
C LEU A 414 31.73 -48.36 0.51
N GLN A 415 31.63 -49.53 -0.09
CA GLN A 415 32.66 -50.57 -0.03
C GLN A 415 33.40 -50.65 -1.37
N PHE A 416 34.73 -50.60 -1.32
CA PHE A 416 35.60 -50.69 -2.48
C PHE A 416 36.11 -52.13 -2.67
N GLU A 417 36.54 -52.46 -3.89
CA GLU A 417 37.03 -53.81 -4.25
C GLU A 417 38.25 -54.25 -3.43
N ASN A 418 39.03 -53.29 -2.92
CA ASN A 418 40.18 -53.51 -2.03
C ASN A 418 39.77 -53.81 -0.57
N GLY A 419 38.47 -53.85 -0.27
CA GLY A 419 37.94 -54.06 1.07
C GLY A 419 37.80 -52.79 1.94
N GLU A 420 38.25 -51.63 1.45
CA GLU A 420 38.08 -50.36 2.16
C GLU A 420 36.61 -49.95 2.23
N ARG A 421 36.22 -49.37 3.36
CA ARG A 421 34.87 -48.81 3.57
C ARG A 421 34.95 -47.31 3.81
N LYS A 422 34.09 -46.54 3.14
CA LYS A 422 33.91 -45.10 3.36
C LYS A 422 32.49 -44.80 3.77
N LEU A 423 32.34 -43.97 4.80
CA LEU A 423 31.04 -43.38 5.17
C LEU A 423 30.88 -42.06 4.42
N LYS A 424 29.78 -41.94 3.67
CA LYS A 424 29.38 -40.73 2.97
C LYS A 424 28.15 -40.15 3.67
N PHE A 425 28.24 -38.87 4.02
CA PHE A 425 27.15 -38.10 4.61
C PHE A 425 26.71 -37.05 3.60
N ASN A 426 25.41 -36.96 3.32
CA ASN A 426 24.85 -35.94 2.47
C ASN A 426 23.77 -35.17 3.24
N GLN A 427 23.99 -33.86 3.39
CA GLN A 427 23.06 -32.97 4.05
C GLN A 427 23.03 -31.62 3.34
N ASN A 428 21.84 -31.07 3.17
CA ASN A 428 21.67 -29.71 2.67
C ASN A 428 21.80 -28.69 3.81
N LEU A 429 22.44 -27.56 3.53
CA LEU A 429 22.41 -26.39 4.40
C LEU A 429 21.13 -25.61 4.15
N VAL A 430 20.18 -25.66 5.09
CA VAL A 430 18.92 -24.92 4.93
C VAL A 430 19.05 -23.52 5.53
N ILE A 431 18.83 -22.52 4.70
CA ILE A 431 18.71 -21.11 5.09
C ILE A 431 17.22 -20.82 5.29
N GLU A 432 16.80 -20.58 6.52
CA GLU A 432 15.43 -20.21 6.82
C GLU A 432 15.33 -18.70 7.11
N TYR A 433 14.46 -18.01 6.38
CA TYR A 433 14.27 -16.57 6.48
C TYR A 433 13.18 -16.19 7.51
N SER A 434 13.16 -14.93 7.92
CA SER A 434 12.16 -14.41 8.89
C SER A 434 10.70 -14.54 8.45
N ASN A 435 10.46 -14.61 7.14
CA ASN A 435 9.13 -14.84 6.54
C ASN A 435 8.77 -16.35 6.48
N SER A 436 9.55 -17.23 7.13
CA SER A 436 9.39 -18.69 7.13
C SER A 436 9.63 -19.39 5.78
N THR A 437 10.12 -18.67 4.77
CA THR A 437 10.60 -19.30 3.52
C THR A 437 11.98 -19.91 3.73
N THR A 438 12.28 -20.98 2.98
CA THR A 438 13.57 -21.68 3.04
C THR A 438 14.27 -21.66 1.70
N GLN A 439 15.60 -21.47 1.73
CA GLN A 439 16.51 -21.74 0.62
C GLN A 439 17.38 -22.94 0.99
N VAL A 440 17.53 -23.89 0.06
CA VAL A 440 18.32 -25.12 0.21
C VAL A 440 19.66 -24.96 -0.52
#